data_AF-A0A7C2ZT98-F1
#
_entry.id   AF-A0A7C2ZT98-F1
#
_cell.length_a   1.000
_cell.length_b   1.000
_cell.length_c   1.000
_cell.angle_alpha   90.00
_cell.angle_beta   90.00
_cell.angle_gamma   90.00
#
_symmetry.space_group_name_H-M   'P 1'
#
loop_
_entity.id
_entity.type
_entity.pdbx_description
1 polymer ?
#
loop_
_entity_poly.entity_id
_entity_poly.type
_entity_poly.pdbx_seq_one_letter_code
_entity_poly.pdbx_strand_id
1 'polypeptide(L)' 'MSDASVFDKLFIFEMANNHMGDVEHGIRVIREHHDVAQGFDFRFAFKLQYRHLDTFI' A
#
# COMPACT_ATOMS: atom_id res chain seq x y z
N MET A 1 1.14 0.43 29.32
CA MET A 1 1.25 1.09 28.00
C MET A 1 0.26 0.37 27.11
N SER A 2 -0.78 1.04 26.63
CA SER A 2 -1.86 0.36 25.90
C SER A 2 -1.32 -0.34 24.65
N ASP A 3 -1.65 -1.62 24.47
CA ASP A 3 -1.49 -2.34 23.21
C ASP A 3 -2.35 -1.67 22.15
N ALA A 4 -1.83 -0.61 21.53
CA ALA A 4 -2.49 0.02 20.40
C ALA A 4 -2.45 -0.96 19.23
N SER A 5 -3.64 -1.27 18.70
CA SER A 5 -3.80 -2.21 17.60
C SER A 5 -3.02 -1.71 16.39
N VAL A 6 -2.51 -2.62 15.56
CA VAL A 6 -1.92 -2.28 14.25
C VAL A 6 -2.95 -1.56 13.35
N PHE A 7 -4.25 -1.76 13.62
CA PHE A 7 -5.34 -1.14 12.88
C PHE A 7 -5.71 0.25 13.39
N ASP A 8 -5.17 0.69 14.54
CA ASP A 8 -5.46 2.02 15.06
C ASP A 8 -4.91 3.09 14.11
N LYS A 9 -5.80 3.95 13.61
CA LYS A 9 -5.45 5.06 12.70
C LYS A 9 -4.74 4.61 11.41
N LEU A 10 -5.06 3.41 10.90
CA LEU A 10 -4.46 2.85 9.69
C LEU A 10 -5.14 3.35 8.41
N PHE A 11 -4.36 3.97 7.53
CA PHE A 11 -4.70 4.23 6.14
C PHE A 11 -3.97 3.26 5.22
N ILE A 12 -4.68 2.73 4.22
CA ILE A 12 -4.14 1.74 3.28
C ILE A 12 -4.17 2.32 1.87
N PHE A 13 -3.00 2.44 1.24
CA PHE A 13 -2.88 2.77 -0.17
C PHE A 13 -3.05 1.51 -1.03
N GLU A 14 -3.98 1.56 -1.98
CA GLU A 14 -4.26 0.43 -2.88
C GLU A 14 -3.39 0.54 -4.13
N MET A 15 -2.41 -0.38 -4.29
CA MET A 15 -1.61 -0.45 -5.52
C MET A 15 -2.46 -0.96 -6.70
N ALA A 16 -3.37 -1.90 -6.44
CA ALA A 16 -4.11 -2.64 -7.47
C ALA A 16 -3.18 -3.08 -8.61
N ASN A 17 -3.53 -2.70 -9.84
CA ASN A 17 -2.71 -2.93 -11.04
C ASN A 17 -1.99 -1.64 -11.51
N ASN A 18 -1.92 -0.59 -10.69
CA ASN A 18 -1.35 0.71 -11.05
C ASN A 18 0.19 0.72 -11.12
N HIS A 19 0.83 -0.43 -10.84
CA HIS A 19 2.24 -0.67 -11.16
C HIS A 19 2.44 -1.00 -12.66
N MET A 20 1.36 -1.19 -13.42
CA MET A 20 1.37 -1.34 -14.89
C MET A 20 2.22 -2.51 -15.41
N GLY A 21 2.42 -3.55 -14.59
CA GLY A 21 3.29 -4.68 -14.92
C GLY A 21 4.80 -4.37 -14.81
N ASP A 22 5.16 -3.19 -14.29
CA ASP A 22 6.54 -2.73 -14.11
C ASP A 22 6.88 -2.61 -12.62
N VAL A 23 7.90 -3.34 -12.19
CA VAL A 23 8.35 -3.37 -10.78
C VAL A 23 8.97 -2.05 -10.36
N GLU A 24 9.80 -1.43 -11.20
CA GLU A 24 10.44 -0.14 -10.90
C GLU A 24 9.40 0.97 -10.82
N HIS A 25 8.38 0.92 -11.68
CA HIS A 25 7.24 1.82 -11.58
C HIS A 25 6.50 1.64 -10.25
N GLY A 26 6.23 0.40 -9.84
CA GLY A 26 5.61 0.11 -8.54
C GLY A 26 6.43 0.61 -7.35
N ILE A 27 7.75 0.44 -7.38
CA ILE A 27 8.67 0.98 -6.35
C ILE A 27 8.59 2.51 -6.31
N ARG A 28 8.56 3.16 -7.47
CA ARG A 28 8.37 4.62 -7.55
C ARG A 28 7.05 5.05 -6.91
N VAL A 29 5.94 4.39 -7.23
CA VAL A 29 4.63 4.70 -6.61
C VAL A 29 4.68 4.62 -5.08
N ILE A 30 5.34 3.61 -4.53
CA ILE A 30 5.52 3.47 -3.06
C ILE A 30 6.30 4.65 -2.48
N ARG A 31 7.40 5.06 -3.12
CA ARG A 31 8.23 6.19 -2.66
C ARG A 31 7.47 7.53 -2.68
N GLU A 32 6.72 7.79 -3.74
CA GLU A 32 5.95 9.04 -3.87
C GLU A 32 4.83 9.12 -2.81
N HIS A 33 4.17 7.99 -2.50
CA HIS A 33 3.17 7.95 -1.42
C HIS A 33 3.80 8.09 -0.03
N HIS A 34 5.00 7.55 0.19
CA HIS A 34 5.74 7.78 1.43
C HIS A 34 5.98 9.27 1.67
N ASP A 35 6.35 10.01 0.63
CA ASP A 35 6.63 11.45 0.72
C ASP A 35 5.36 12.25 1.01
N VAL A 36 4.22 11.88 0.39
CA VAL A 36 2.90 12.47 0.68
C VAL A 36 2.42 12.15 2.11
N ALA A 37 2.73 10.96 2.62
CA ALA A 37 2.32 10.51 3.94
C ALA A 37 3.11 11.17 5.09
N GLN A 38 4.23 11.85 4.80
CA GLN A 38 5.03 12.51 5.82
C GLN A 38 4.22 13.58 6.57
N GLY A 39 4.40 13.65 7.89
CA GLY A 39 3.80 14.69 8.74
C GLY A 39 2.39 14.39 9.26
N PHE A 40 1.78 13.27 8.86
CA PHE A 40 0.50 12.84 9.42
C PHE A 40 0.65 11.86 10.59
N ASP A 41 -0.16 12.02 11.64
CA ASP A 41 -0.25 11.09 12.77
C ASP A 41 -1.20 9.92 12.45
N PHE A 42 -0.87 9.19 11.37
CA PHE A 42 -1.55 7.98 10.94
C PHE A 42 -0.54 6.85 10.70
N ARG A 43 -1.00 5.61 10.76
CA ARG A 43 -0.26 4.47 10.25
C ARG A 43 -0.58 4.32 8.77
N PHE A 44 0.41 3.93 7.98
CA PHE A 44 0.24 3.72 6.54
C PHE A 44 0.70 2.33 6.14
N ALA A 45 -0.05 1.71 5.24
CA ALA A 45 0.32 0.44 4.61
C ALA A 45 -0.01 0.47 3.12
N PHE A 46 0.62 -0.42 2.36
CA PHE A 46 0.25 -0.70 0.98
C PHE A 46 -0.47 -2.04 0.89
N LYS A 47 -1.50 -2.10 0.03
CA LYS A 47 -2.18 -3.34 -0.32
C LYS A 47 -1.89 -3.70 -1.78
N LEU A 48 -1.50 -4.96 -1.98
CA LEU A 48 -1.28 -5.57 -3.30
C LEU A 48 -2.45 -6.49 -3.64
N GLN A 49 -2.66 -6.71 -4.94
CA GLN A 49 -3.67 -7.64 -5.45
C GLN A 49 -2.99 -8.86 -6.05
N TYR A 50 -3.13 -10.01 -5.38
CA TYR A 50 -2.69 -11.29 -5.91
C TYR A 50 -3.84 -11.96 -6.64
N ARG A 51 -3.57 -12.41 -7.86
CA ARG A 51 -4.50 -13.19 -8.69
C ARG A 51 -3.74 -14.36 -9.29
N HIS A 52 -4.34 -15.53 -9.25
CA HIS A 52 -3.92 -16.63 -10.11
C HIS A 52 -4.61 -16.43 -11.46
N LEU A 53 -3.96 -15.69 -12.38
CA LEU A 53 -4.59 -15.19 -13.61
C LEU A 53 -5.23 -16.30 -14.45
N ASP A 54 -4.68 -17.52 -14.39
CA ASP A 54 -5.17 -18.67 -15.15
C ASP A 54 -6.52 -19.22 -14.63
N THR A 55 -6.87 -18.98 -13.36
CA THR A 55 -8.08 -19.57 -12.74
C THR A 55 -9.01 -18.54 -12.10
N PHE A 56 -8.66 -17.25 -12.14
CA PHE A 56 -9.42 -16.19 -11.48
C PHE A 56 -10.54 -15.69 -12.41
N ILE A 57 -11.79 -15.72 -11.95
CA ILE A 57 -13.00 -15.22 -12.66
C ILE A 57 -13.21 -13.73 -12.35
#